data_AF-A0A1R1PVM7-F1
#
_entry.id   AF-A0A1R1PVM7-F1
#
_cell.length_a   1.000
_cell.length_b   1.000
_cell.length_c   1.000
_cell.angle_alpha   90.00
_cell.angle_beta   90.00
_cell.angle_gamma   90.00
#
_symmetry.space_group_name_H-M   'P 1'
#
loop_
_entity.id
_entity.type
_entity.pdbx_description
1 polymer ?
#
loop_
_entity_poly.entity_id
_entity_poly.type
_entity_poly.pdbx_seq_one_letter_code
_entity_poly.pdbx_strand_id
1 'polypeptide(L)' 'MTVMQFLTQLSQVFTDYFKNLEEESIRDNFVIIYELLDEMMDYGIPQLTETKILQEIGEKVMKLNRWLVGGS' A
#
# COMPACT_ATOMS: atom_id res chain seq x y z
N MET A 1 14.33 -2.68 12.62
CA MET A 1 13.50 -1.51 12.29
C MET A 1 12.73 -1.10 13.54
N THR A 2 12.78 0.18 13.94
CA THR A 2 12.00 0.66 15.11
C THR A 2 10.60 1.06 14.68
N VAL A 3 9.63 1.05 15.60
CA VAL A 3 8.24 1.47 15.33
C VAL A 3 8.18 2.89 14.75
N MET A 4 9.05 3.78 15.21
CA MET A 4 9.13 5.15 14.68
C MET A 4 9.61 5.19 13.22
N GLN A 5 10.56 4.32 12.84
CA GLN A 5 11.00 4.19 11.46
C GLN A 5 9.88 3.66 10.56
N PHE A 6 9.12 2.67 11.06
CA PHE A 6 7.94 2.14 10.36
C PHE A 6 6.90 3.21 10.06
N LEU A 7 6.48 3.95 11.07
CA LEU A 7 5.45 4.98 10.91
C LEU A 7 5.91 6.09 9.96
N THR A 8 7.19 6.46 10.00
CA THR A 8 7.74 7.48 9.11
C THR A 8 7.72 7.01 7.65
N GLN A 9 8.11 5.76 7.38
CA GLN A 9 8.06 5.20 6.03
C GLN A 9 6.65 4.94 5.54
N LEU A 10 5.76 4.46 6.41
CA LEU A 10 4.35 4.28 6.08
C LEU A 10 3.72 5.62 5.67
N SER A 11 3.99 6.68 6.44
CA SER A 11 3.55 8.04 6.10
C SER A 11 4.12 8.50 4.76
N GLN A 12 5.37 8.17 4.44
CA GLN A 12 5.98 8.51 3.14
C GLN A 12 5.28 7.77 2.00
N VAL A 13 5.04 6.46 2.14
CA VAL A 13 4.36 5.64 1.13
C VAL A 13 2.95 6.16 0.86
N PHE A 14 2.19 6.48 1.91
CA PHE A 14 0.84 7.02 1.73
C PHE A 14 0.87 8.43 1.11
N THR A 15 1.85 9.26 1.46
CA THR A 15 2.01 10.59 0.84
C THR A 15 2.35 10.47 -0.64
N ASP A 16 3.23 9.52 -1.00
CA ASP A 16 3.61 9.27 -2.40
C ASP A 16 2.44 8.70 -3.21
N TYR A 17 1.62 7.82 -2.61
CA TYR A 17 0.49 7.17 -3.28
C TYR A 17 -0.71 8.12 -3.47
N PHE A 18 -1.09 8.84 -2.40
CA PHE A 18 -2.30 9.66 -2.40
C PHE A 18 -2.07 11.11 -2.82
N LYS A 19 -0.81 11.59 -2.80
CA LYS A 19 -0.39 12.99 -3.01
C LYS A 19 -0.96 13.98 -1.99
N ASN A 20 -2.28 13.96 -1.78
CA ASN A 20 -3.00 14.62 -0.69
C ASN A 20 -3.69 13.57 0.17
N LEU A 21 -3.24 13.49 1.44
CA LEU A 21 -3.77 12.58 2.44
C LEU A 21 -5.01 13.20 3.10
N GLU A 22 -6.11 13.25 2.35
CA GLU A 22 -7.41 13.76 2.82
C GLU A 22 -8.30 12.61 3.28
N GLU A 23 -9.25 12.87 4.19
CA GLU A 23 -10.14 11.85 4.75
C GLU A 23 -10.94 11.12 3.65
N GLU A 24 -11.39 11.87 2.64
CA GLU A 24 -12.10 11.33 1.48
C GLU A 24 -11.21 10.36 0.68
N SER A 25 -9.96 10.75 0.37
CA SER A 25 -8.99 9.89 -0.30
C SER A 25 -8.68 8.60 0.48
N ILE A 26 -8.59 8.68 1.80
CA ILE A 26 -8.36 7.49 2.65
C ILE A 26 -9.59 6.57 2.61
N ARG A 27 -10.78 7.15 2.69
CA ARG A 27 -12.04 6.39 2.69
C ARG A 27 -12.25 5.68 1.35
N ASP A 28 -11.98 6.36 0.25
CA ASP A 28 -12.15 5.84 -1.11
C ASP A 28 -11.12 4.76 -1.45
N ASN A 29 -9.93 4.83 -0.84
CA ASN A 29 -8.83 3.88 -1.09
C ASN A 29 -8.56 2.95 0.10
N PHE A 30 -9.52 2.80 1.01
CA PHE A 30 -9.36 2.03 2.24
C PHE A 30 -8.87 0.59 1.97
N VAL A 31 -9.44 -0.08 0.97
CA VAL A 31 -9.04 -1.45 0.60
C VAL A 31 -7.55 -1.52 0.23
N ILE A 32 -7.07 -0.57 -0.58
CA ILE A 32 -5.67 -0.49 -1.02
C ILE A 32 -4.74 -0.22 0.16
N ILE A 33 -5.16 0.64 1.10
CA ILE A 33 -4.40 0.94 2.31
C ILE A 33 -4.19 -0.32 3.16
N TYR A 34 -5.24 -1.15 3.32
CA TYR A 34 -5.12 -2.39 4.08
C TYR A 34 -4.25 -3.43 3.38
N GLU A 35 -4.36 -3.56 2.06
CA GLU A 35 -3.47 -4.45 1.29
C GLU A 35 -2.00 -4.00 1.38
N LEU A 36 -1.73 -2.70 1.28
CA LEU A 36 -0.38 -2.16 1.47
C LEU A 36 0.14 -2.41 2.89
N LEU A 37 -0.71 -2.28 3.91
CA LEU A 37 -0.34 -2.55 5.30
C LEU A 37 -0.01 -4.02 5.55
N ASP A 38 -0.77 -4.94 4.95
CA ASP A 38 -0.53 -6.39 5.03
C ASP A 38 0.80 -6.76 4.36
N GLU A 39 1.08 -6.19 3.20
CA GLU A 39 2.35 -6.40 2.49
C GLU A 39 3.56 -5.74 3.17
N MET A 40 3.36 -4.65 3.91
CA MET A 40 4.44 -3.98 4.68
C MET A 40 4.72 -4.65 6.04
N MET A 41 3.87 -5.57 6.49
CA MET A 41 3.99 -6.25 7.77
C MET A 41 3.80 -7.76 7.62
N ASP A 42 4.89 -8.51 7.59
CA ASP A 42 4.82 -9.97 7.60
C ASP A 42 4.78 -10.50 9.05
N TYR A 43 3.71 -11.22 9.42
CA TYR A 43 3.47 -11.75 10.78
C TYR A 43 3.61 -10.73 11.92
N GLY A 44 3.26 -9.46 11.67
CA GLY A 44 3.36 -8.38 12.66
C GLY A 44 4.78 -7.86 12.90
N ILE A 45 5.75 -8.29 12.07
CA ILE A 45 7.10 -7.76 12.04
C ILE A 45 7.20 -6.82 10.83
N PRO A 46 7.53 -5.54 11.03
CA PRO A 46 7.77 -4.62 9.93
C PRO A 46 8.88 -5.15 9.01
N GLN A 47 8.52 -5.52 7.79
CA GLN A 47 9.45 -5.92 6.74
C GLN A 47 9.28 -4.92 5.60
N LEU A 48 10.19 -3.95 5.54
CA LEU A 48 10.20 -2.99 4.44
C LEU A 48 10.82 -3.66 3.22
N THR A 49 9.98 -3.98 2.25
CA THR A 49 10.45 -4.12 0.88
C THR A 49 10.35 -2.75 0.20
N GLU A 50 11.48 -2.29 -0.31
CA GLU A 50 11.74 -0.98 -0.91
C GLU A 50 10.55 -0.37 -1.67
N THR A 51 10.40 0.96 -1.67
CA THR A 51 9.34 1.71 -2.37
C THR A 51 9.09 1.26 -3.83
N LYS A 52 10.09 0.69 -4.49
CA LYS A 52 9.98 0.03 -5.80
C LYS A 52 9.01 -1.16 -5.81
N ILE A 53 9.05 -2.01 -4.79
CA ILE A 53 8.20 -3.20 -4.67
C ILE A 53 6.76 -2.79 -4.39
N LEU A 54 6.51 -1.71 -3.66
CA LEU A 54 5.15 -1.21 -3.43
C LEU A 54 4.50 -0.63 -4.71
N GLN A 55 5.28 0.02 -5.58
CA GLN A 55 4.79 0.41 -6.91
C GLN A 55 4.51 -0.82 -7.78
N GLU A 56 5.36 -1.84 -7.70
CA GLU A 56 5.18 -3.10 -8.42
C GLU A 56 3.96 -3.89 -7.91
N ILE A 57 3.69 -3.88 -6.60
CA ILE A 57 2.48 -4.44 -5.99
C ILE A 57 1.24 -3.66 -6.42
N GLY A 58 1.28 -2.32 -6.43
CA GLY A 58 0.18 -1.50 -6.96
C GLY A 58 -0.16 -1.83 -8.41
N GLU A 59 0.85 -1.99 -9.28
CA GLU A 59 0.63 -2.47 -10.64
C GLU A 59 0.07 -3.90 -10.69
N LYS A 60 0.54 -4.78 -9.81
CA LYS A 60 0.11 -6.18 -9.75
C LYS A 60 -1.34 -6.30 -9.30
N VAL A 61 -1.75 -5.54 -8.28
CA VAL A 61 -3.13 -5.44 -7.79
C VAL A 61 -4.04 -4.86 -8.88
N MET A 62 -3.63 -3.79 -9.56
CA MET A 62 -4.40 -3.25 -10.70
C MET A 62 -4.53 -4.25 -11.86
N LYS A 63 -3.48 -5.01 -12.17
CA LYS A 63 -3.53 -6.08 -13.18
C LYS A 63 -4.44 -7.22 -12.73
N LEU A 64 -4.39 -7.60 -11.46
CA LEU A 64 -5.22 -8.67 -10.90
C LEU A 64 -6.70 -8.29 -10.91
N ASN A 65 -7.05 -7.09 -10.46
CA ASN A 65 -8.42 -6.57 -10.51
C ASN A 65 -8.94 -6.47 -11.94
N ARG A 66 -8.08 -6.08 -12.90
CA ARG A 66 -8.44 -6.08 -14.32
C ARG A 66 -8.70 -7.50 -14.87
N TRP A 67 -7.95 -8.49 -14.40
CA TRP A 67 -8.15 -9.90 -14.76
C TRP A 67 -9.41 -10.50 -14.13
N LEU A 68 -9.70 -10.19 -12.87
CA LEU A 68 -10.89 -10.67 -12.17
C LEU A 68 -12.19 -10.08 -12.73
N VAL A 69 -12.16 -8.83 -13.19
CA VAL A 69 -13.33 -8.14 -13.79
C VAL A 69 -13.41 -8.36 -15.31
N GLY A 70 -12.30 -8.77 -15.95
CA GLY A 70 -12.20 -8.97 -17.40
C GLY A 70 -12.25 -10.43 -17.88
N GLY A 71 -12.35 -11.41 -16.98
CA GLY A 71 -12.50 -12.82 -17.33
C GLY A 71 -13.96 -13.17 -17.62
N SER A 72 -14.33 -13.14 -18.91
CA SER A 72 -15.43 -13.98 -19.44
C SER A 72 -14.97 -15.43 -19.56
#